data_AF-K9YPY6-F1
#
_entry.id   AF-K9YPY6-F1
#
_cell.length_a   1.000
_cell.length_b   1.000
_cell.length_c   1.000
_cell.angle_alpha   90.00
_cell.angle_beta   90.00
_cell.angle_gamma   90.00
#
_symmetry.space_group_name_H-M   'P 1'
#
loop_
_entity.id
_entity.type
_entity.pdbx_description
1 polymer ?
#
loop_
_entity_poly.entity_id
_entity_poly.type
_entity_poly.pdbx_seq_one_letter_code
_entity_poly.pdbx_strand_id
1 'polypeptide(L)'
;MLGKFQSSQLRIEVEAGEDVIRQSILEVDNISKWFFPFRLDKRLSSTLSTGTKFKAYIGVVEVDHEVQCIDHNCIRFILSKGIDGYQEWCWGDGWVQSSLEGVSLLPLKLGHSFNLLKFREFVRSKNKQDSD
;
A
#
# COMPACT_ATOMS: atom_id res chain seq x y z
N MET A 1 5.83 21.36 7.62
CA MET A 1 5.88 20.57 6.37
C MET A 1 7.23 20.81 5.70
N LEU A 2 8.06 19.77 5.58
CA LEU A 2 9.34 19.84 4.87
C LEU A 2 9.24 19.07 3.55
N GLY A 3 9.73 19.67 2.47
CA GLY A 3 9.73 19.06 1.14
C GLY A 3 8.78 19.73 0.16
N LYS A 4 8.41 19.00 -0.90
CA LYS A 4 7.56 19.50 -1.98
C LYS A 4 6.29 18.66 -2.05
N PHE A 5 5.18 19.30 -2.40
CA PHE A 5 3.97 18.59 -2.75
C PHE A 5 4.23 17.71 -3.98
N GLN A 6 3.81 16.45 -3.89
CA GLN A 6 3.93 15.45 -4.93
C GLN A 6 2.62 14.64 -4.97
N SER A 7 2.13 14.36 -6.18
CA SER A 7 0.99 13.47 -6.40
C SER A 7 1.34 12.39 -7.42
N SER A 8 0.77 11.21 -7.24
CA SER A 8 0.96 10.07 -8.12
C SER A 8 -0.28 9.19 -8.09
N GLN A 9 -0.89 8.96 -9.25
CA GLN A 9 -2.05 8.10 -9.42
C GLN A 9 -1.69 7.06 -10.48
N LEU A 10 -1.65 5.80 -10.07
CA LEU A 10 -1.16 4.70 -10.90
C LEU A 10 -2.16 3.57 -10.85
N ARG A 11 -2.56 3.08 -12.03
CA ARG A 11 -3.42 1.91 -12.20
C ARG A 11 -2.67 0.84 -12.99
N ILE A 12 -2.79 -0.40 -12.53
CA ILE A 12 -2.20 -1.55 -13.19
C ILE A 12 -3.24 -2.66 -13.32
N GLU A 13 -3.05 -3.49 -14.34
CA GLU A 13 -3.71 -4.79 -14.46
C GLU A 13 -2.98 -5.83 -13.61
N VAL A 14 -3.75 -6.71 -12.99
CA VAL A 14 -3.26 -7.83 -12.17
C VAL A 14 -4.06 -9.08 -12.53
N GLU A 15 -3.40 -10.22 -12.75
CA GLU A 15 -4.06 -11.49 -13.05
C GLU A 15 -4.57 -12.16 -11.77
N ALA A 16 -5.56 -11.56 -11.10
CA ALA A 16 -6.20 -12.10 -9.91
C ALA A 16 -7.62 -11.55 -9.71
N GLY A 17 -8.47 -12.32 -9.02
CA GLY A 17 -9.81 -11.89 -8.62
C GLY A 17 -9.79 -10.90 -7.46
N GLU A 18 -10.89 -10.18 -7.28
CA GLU A 18 -11.07 -9.14 -6.26
C GLU A 18 -10.72 -9.60 -4.83
N ASP A 19 -11.14 -10.80 -4.43
CA ASP A 19 -10.87 -11.32 -3.08
C ASP A 19 -9.37 -11.53 -2.80
N VAL A 20 -8.62 -12.04 -3.79
CA VAL A 20 -7.17 -12.25 -3.67
C VAL A 20 -6.46 -10.90 -3.54
N ILE A 21 -6.89 -9.89 -4.32
CA ILE A 21 -6.34 -8.53 -4.26
C ILE A 21 -6.66 -7.91 -2.90
N ARG A 22 -7.91 -8.00 -2.43
CA ARG A 22 -8.36 -7.50 -1.13
C ARG A 22 -7.53 -8.09 0.01
N GLN A 23 -7.40 -9.42 0.07
CA GLN A 23 -6.58 -10.09 1.09
C GLN A 23 -5.11 -9.69 0.99
N SER A 24 -4.59 -9.48 -0.22
CA SER A 24 -3.21 -9.05 -0.44
C SER A 24 -2.92 -7.65 0.11
N ILE A 25 -3.94 -6.78 0.16
CA ILE A 25 -3.85 -5.40 0.66
C ILE A 25 -4.17 -5.30 2.15
N LEU A 26 -5.08 -6.12 2.68
CA LEU A 26 -5.58 -6.00 4.07
C LEU A 26 -4.86 -6.89 5.08
N GLU A 27 -4.34 -8.05 4.67
CA GLU A 27 -3.66 -8.97 5.59
C GLU A 27 -2.19 -8.58 5.75
N VAL A 28 -1.78 -8.36 6.99
CA VAL A 28 -0.43 -7.84 7.30
C VAL A 28 0.67 -8.80 6.87
N ASP A 29 0.43 -10.10 6.99
CA ASP A 29 1.34 -11.13 6.49
C ASP A 29 1.54 -11.04 4.98
N ASN A 30 0.50 -10.67 4.22
CA ASN A 30 0.63 -10.43 2.78
C ASN A 30 1.35 -9.11 2.50
N ILE A 31 0.96 -8.02 3.15
CA ILE A 31 1.58 -6.70 2.98
C ILE A 31 3.10 -6.80 3.19
N SER A 32 3.54 -7.51 4.23
CA SER A 32 4.97 -7.68 4.54
C SER A 32 5.80 -8.31 3.41
N LYS A 33 5.17 -9.04 2.48
CA LYS A 33 5.83 -9.74 1.37
C LYS A 33 6.08 -8.85 0.15
N TRP A 34 5.30 -7.78 -0.04
CA TRP A 34 5.35 -6.95 -1.25
C TRP A 34 5.56 -5.46 -1.00
N PHE A 35 5.32 -4.98 0.22
CA PHE A 35 5.33 -3.55 0.57
C PHE A 35 6.75 -2.98 0.61
N PHE A 36 7.36 -2.86 -0.56
CA PHE A 36 8.74 -2.42 -0.78
C PHE A 36 8.73 -1.06 -1.51
N PRO A 37 9.62 -0.11 -1.18
CA PRO A 37 10.81 -0.22 -0.32
C PRO A 37 10.55 -0.02 1.18
N PHE A 38 9.28 0.01 1.57
CA PHE A 38 8.91 0.16 2.96
C PHE A 38 9.25 -1.09 3.78
N ARG A 39 9.37 -0.92 5.08
CA ARG A 39 9.40 -2.02 6.06
C ARG A 39 8.40 -1.69 7.15
N LEU A 40 7.47 -2.60 7.40
CA LEU A 40 6.51 -2.45 8.48
C LEU A 40 7.19 -2.61 9.84
N ASP A 41 6.65 -1.90 10.83
CA ASP A 41 6.82 -2.24 12.24
C ASP A 41 6.38 -3.69 12.49
N LYS A 42 7.13 -4.43 13.32
CA LYS A 42 6.84 -5.81 13.74
C LYS A 42 5.55 -5.97 14.56
N ARG A 43 4.87 -4.90 14.97
CA ARG A 43 3.73 -4.91 15.93
C ARG A 43 2.35 -4.74 15.30
N LEU A 44 2.14 -5.19 14.08
CA LEU A 44 0.82 -5.15 13.45
C LEU A 44 -0.02 -6.40 13.77
N SER A 45 -1.33 -6.22 13.98
CA SER A 45 -2.31 -7.31 14.05
C SER A 45 -2.40 -8.04 12.70
N SER A 46 -3.02 -9.23 12.65
CA SER A 46 -3.09 -10.05 11.43
C SER A 46 -3.75 -9.34 10.23
N THR A 47 -4.75 -8.49 10.46
CA THR A 47 -5.48 -7.78 9.41
C THR A 47 -5.65 -6.31 9.77
N LEU A 48 -5.56 -5.44 8.77
CA LEU A 48 -5.85 -4.01 8.92
C LEU A 48 -7.35 -3.79 9.14
N SER A 49 -7.68 -2.91 10.07
CA SER A 49 -9.04 -2.42 10.32
C SER A 49 -9.06 -0.89 10.40
N THR A 50 -10.22 -0.26 10.19
CA THR A 50 -10.37 1.18 10.35
C THR A 50 -9.87 1.64 11.73
N GLY A 51 -9.05 2.70 11.75
CA GLY A 51 -8.38 3.19 12.95
C GLY A 51 -7.07 2.48 13.30
N THR A 52 -6.68 1.42 12.57
CA THR A 52 -5.36 0.79 12.73
C THR A 52 -4.27 1.80 12.45
N LYS A 53 -3.33 1.95 13.39
CA LYS A 53 -2.15 2.80 13.26
C LYS A 53 -0.89 1.96 13.24
N PHE A 54 0.01 2.27 12.32
CA PHE A 54 1.29 1.59 12.23
C PHE A 54 2.36 2.49 11.63
N LYS A 55 3.60 2.03 11.72
CA LYS A 55 4.74 2.72 11.16
C LYS A 55 5.31 1.90 10.02
N ALA A 56 5.74 2.61 8.99
CA ALA A 56 6.55 2.04 7.93
C ALA A 56 7.83 2.86 7.76
N TYR A 57 8.90 2.19 7.38
CA TYR A 57 10.21 2.80 7.23
C TYR A 57 10.72 2.67 5.80
N ILE A 58 11.12 3.78 5.18
CA ILE A 58 11.94 3.79 3.96
C ILE A 58 13.36 4.15 4.37
N GLY A 59 14.25 3.16 4.43
CA GLY A 59 15.57 3.35 5.01
C GLY A 59 15.47 3.79 6.48
N VAL A 60 15.89 5.03 6.77
CA VAL A 60 15.83 5.66 8.10
C VAL A 60 14.61 6.58 8.30
N VAL A 61 13.81 6.79 7.25
CA VAL A 61 12.66 7.70 7.30
C VAL A 61 11.43 6.95 7.78
N GLU A 62 10.88 7.40 8.92
CA GLU A 62 9.62 6.91 9.48
C GLU A 62 8.43 7.61 8.82
N VAL A 63 7.43 6.81 8.43
CA VAL A 63 6.12 7.27 7.94
C VAL A 63 5.04 6.62 8.79
N ASP A 64 4.31 7.44 9.54
CA ASP A 64 3.16 6.98 10.31
C ASP A 64 1.98 6.80 9.36
N HIS A 65 1.27 5.69 9.50
CA HIS A 65 0.08 5.33 8.73
C HIS A 65 -1.11 5.18 9.69
N GLU A 66 -2.24 5.74 9.33
CA GLU A 66 -3.53 5.53 9.99
C GLU A 66 -4.58 5.15 8.96
N VAL A 67 -5.23 4.00 9.15
CA VAL A 67 -6.32 3.55 8.28
C VAL A 67 -7.55 4.44 8.55
N GLN A 68 -7.84 5.35 7.62
CA GLN A 68 -9.00 6.24 7.72
C GLN A 68 -10.31 5.50 7.43
N CYS A 69 -10.34 4.70 6.37
CA CYS A 69 -11.50 3.90 6.00
C CYS A 69 -11.08 2.66 5.22
N ILE A 70 -11.94 1.64 5.30
CA ILE A 70 -11.92 0.43 4.48
C ILE A 70 -13.35 0.26 3.96
N ASP A 71 -13.50 0.36 2.65
CA ASP A 71 -14.76 0.09 1.95
C ASP A 71 -14.75 -1.32 1.34
N HIS A 72 -15.73 -1.62 0.50
CA HIS A 72 -15.80 -2.92 -0.19
C HIS A 72 -14.58 -3.18 -1.08
N ASN A 73 -14.11 -2.16 -1.78
CA ASN A 73 -13.07 -2.27 -2.78
C ASN A 73 -11.99 -1.17 -2.70
N CYS A 74 -11.92 -0.45 -1.58
CA CYS A 74 -10.92 0.58 -1.35
C CYS A 74 -10.44 0.60 0.12
N ILE A 75 -9.20 1.03 0.33
CA ILE A 75 -8.64 1.39 1.64
C ILE A 75 -7.92 2.73 1.51
N ARG A 76 -8.06 3.58 2.54
CA ARG A 76 -7.34 4.85 2.61
C ARG A 76 -6.54 4.97 3.89
N PHE A 77 -5.31 5.44 3.74
CA PHE A 77 -4.36 5.75 4.80
C PHE A 77 -4.14 7.26 4.87
N ILE A 78 -4.14 7.82 6.07
CA ILE A 78 -3.54 9.13 6.35
C ILE A 78 -2.09 8.90 6.74
N LEU A 79 -1.20 9.70 6.15
CA LEU A 79 0.24 9.61 6.33
C LEU A 79 0.75 10.83 7.10
N SER A 80 1.69 10.61 8.00
CA SER A 80 2.43 11.71 8.64
C SER A 80 3.92 11.39 8.83
N LYS A 81 4.71 12.40 9.25
CA LYS A 81 6.18 12.41 9.35
C LYS A 81 6.90 12.47 8.00
N GLY A 82 7.50 11.37 7.55
CA GLY A 82 8.28 11.34 6.31
C GLY A 82 7.47 11.66 5.05
N ILE A 83 6.15 11.46 5.12
CA ILE A 83 5.17 11.85 4.11
C ILE A 83 3.98 12.45 4.86
N ASP A 84 3.62 13.69 4.56
CA ASP A 84 2.45 14.35 5.13
C ASP A 84 1.36 14.43 4.05
N GLY A 85 0.33 13.58 4.14
CA GLY A 85 -0.66 13.41 3.07
C GLY A 85 -1.52 12.15 3.22
N TYR A 86 -1.90 11.53 2.10
CA TYR A 86 -2.69 10.29 2.11
C TYR A 86 -2.23 9.31 1.03
N GLN A 87 -2.54 8.04 1.26
CA GLN A 87 -2.45 6.98 0.26
C GLN A 87 -3.77 6.24 0.18
N GLU A 88 -4.25 6.00 -1.02
CA GLU A 88 -5.45 5.20 -1.28
C GLU A 88 -5.10 4.03 -2.19
N TRP A 89 -5.74 2.91 -1.95
CA TRP A 89 -5.75 1.76 -2.83
C TRP A 89 -7.19 1.39 -3.11
N CYS A 90 -7.54 1.33 -4.38
CA CYS A 90 -8.82 0.82 -4.85
C CYS A 90 -8.56 -0.35 -5.80
N TRP A 91 -9.47 -1.31 -5.82
CA TRP A 91 -9.33 -2.50 -6.63
C TRP A 91 -10.67 -2.99 -7.17
N GLY A 92 -10.59 -4.01 -8.00
CA GLY A 92 -11.69 -4.82 -8.48
C GLY A 92 -11.12 -6.00 -9.25
N ASP A 93 -11.98 -6.76 -9.93
CA ASP A 93 -11.52 -7.90 -10.71
C ASP A 93 -10.49 -7.50 -11.77
N GLY A 94 -9.28 -8.04 -11.65
CA GLY A 94 -8.22 -7.87 -12.62
C GLY A 94 -7.44 -6.55 -12.55
N TRP A 95 -7.72 -5.66 -11.59
CA TRP A 95 -7.03 -4.36 -11.52
C TRP A 95 -6.85 -3.82 -10.11
N VAL A 96 -5.83 -2.99 -9.95
CA VAL A 96 -5.61 -2.16 -8.75
C VAL A 96 -5.17 -0.76 -9.16
N GLN A 97 -5.67 0.23 -8.44
CA GLN A 97 -5.25 1.63 -8.52
C GLN A 97 -4.72 2.05 -7.16
N SER A 98 -3.55 2.68 -7.13
CA SER A 98 -3.09 3.38 -5.95
C SER A 98 -2.89 4.86 -6.25
N SER A 99 -3.30 5.69 -5.31
CA SER A 99 -3.17 7.14 -5.32
C SER A 99 -2.33 7.54 -4.11
N LEU A 100 -1.28 8.32 -4.32
CA LEU A 100 -0.41 8.81 -3.26
C LEU A 100 -0.20 10.31 -3.46
N GLU A 101 -0.61 11.09 -2.46
CA GLU A 101 -0.45 12.54 -2.46
C GLU A 101 0.12 12.98 -1.12
N GLY A 102 1.11 13.87 -1.15
CA GLY A 102 1.64 14.42 0.08
C GLY A 102 2.84 15.33 -0.12
N VAL A 103 3.23 15.98 0.97
CA VAL A 103 4.47 16.76 1.05
C VAL A 103 5.58 15.86 1.57
N SER A 104 6.66 15.71 0.79
CA SER A 104 7.82 14.91 1.20
C SER A 104 9.11 15.39 0.53
N LEU A 105 10.24 15.09 1.17
CA LEU A 105 11.58 15.15 0.56
C LEU A 105 11.91 13.90 -0.25
N LEU A 106 11.19 12.80 -0.03
CA LEU A 106 11.35 11.55 -0.76
C LEU A 106 10.72 11.65 -2.16
N PRO A 107 11.27 10.97 -3.18
CA PRO A 107 10.70 10.93 -4.51
C PRO A 107 9.48 10.00 -4.55
N LEU A 108 8.30 10.50 -4.19
CA LEU A 108 7.10 9.69 -3.98
C LEU A 108 6.70 8.89 -5.22
N LYS A 109 6.74 9.50 -6.40
CA LYS A 109 6.41 8.83 -7.68
C LYS A 109 7.24 7.58 -7.94
N LEU A 110 8.53 7.62 -7.61
CA LEU A 110 9.45 6.51 -7.84
C LEU A 110 9.15 5.35 -6.89
N GLY A 111 9.04 5.64 -5.59
CA GLY A 111 8.69 4.63 -4.58
C GLY A 111 7.32 4.01 -4.85
N HIS A 112 6.34 4.83 -5.25
CA HIS A 112 5.00 4.38 -5.60
C HIS A 112 4.99 3.40 -6.79
N SER A 113 5.77 3.69 -7.84
CA SER A 113 5.88 2.82 -9.01
C SER A 113 6.50 1.47 -8.65
N PHE A 114 7.58 1.46 -7.87
CA PHE A 114 8.21 0.20 -7.41
C PHE A 114 7.28 -0.64 -6.54
N ASN A 115 6.54 0.00 -5.63
CA ASN A 115 5.61 -0.67 -4.73
C ASN A 115 4.49 -1.39 -5.53
N LEU A 116 3.92 -0.74 -6.55
CA LEU A 116 2.93 -1.35 -7.43
C LEU A 116 3.48 -2.50 -8.27
N LEU A 117 4.72 -2.39 -8.77
CA LEU A 117 5.36 -3.50 -9.48
C LEU A 117 5.53 -4.73 -8.57
N LYS A 118 5.96 -4.52 -7.32
CA LYS A 118 6.10 -5.60 -6.33
C LYS A 118 4.77 -6.20 -5.93
N PHE A 119 3.73 -5.36 -5.78
CA PHE A 119 2.36 -5.81 -5.56
C PHE A 119 1.89 -6.76 -6.68
N ARG A 120 2.08 -6.37 -7.95
CA ARG A 120 1.72 -7.19 -9.11
C ARG A 120 2.42 -8.55 -9.10
N GLU A 121 3.73 -8.55 -8.84
CA GLU A 121 4.51 -9.79 -8.75
C GLU A 121 3.97 -10.72 -7.65
N PHE A 122 3.68 -10.16 -6.48
CA PHE A 122 3.15 -10.89 -5.35
C PHE A 122 1.77 -11.50 -5.63
N VAL A 123 0.82 -10.69 -6.10
CA VAL A 123 -0.54 -11.15 -6.41
C VAL A 123 -0.52 -12.24 -7.47
N ARG A 124 0.29 -12.09 -8.52
CA ARG A 124 0.48 -13.13 -9.55
C ARG A 124 1.03 -14.43 -8.97
N SER A 125 1.94 -14.36 -7.98
CA SER A 125 2.48 -15.55 -7.33
C SER A 125 1.45 -16.25 -6.44
N LYS A 126 0.59 -15.48 -5.75
CA LYS A 126 -0.47 -16.00 -4.89
C LYS A 126 -1.58 -16.67 -5.70
N ASN A 127 -2.05 -16.03 -6.78
CA ASN A 127 -3.09 -16.59 -7.63
C ASN A 127 -2.71 -17.94 -8.27
N LYS A 128 -1.41 -18.15 -8.55
CA LYS A 128 -0.91 -19.45 -9.03
C LYS A 128 -0.96 -20.55 -7.97
N GLN A 129 -0.70 -20.22 -6.70
CA GLN A 129 -0.75 -21.18 -5.60
C GLN A 129 -2.18 -21.62 -5.28
N ASP A 130 -3.18 -20.75 -5.49
CA ASP A 130 -4.59 -21.08 -5.27
C ASP A 130 -5.22 -21.86 -6.44
N SER A 131 -4.52 -21.98 -7.59
CA SER A 131 -4.99 -22.67 -8.79
C SER A 131 -4.42 -24.09 -8.99
N ASP A 132 -3.47 -24.51 -8.12
CA ASP A 132 -2.86 -25.85 -8.07
C ASP A 132 -3.49 -26.71 -6.95
#